data_AF-E7CKS1-F1
#
_entry.id   AF-E7CKS1-F1
#
_cell.length_a   1.000
_cell.length_b   1.000
_cell.length_c   1.000
_cell.angle_alpha   90.00
_cell.angle_beta   90.00
_cell.angle_gamma   90.00
#
_symmetry.space_group_name_H-M   'P 1'
#
loop_
_entity.id
_entity.type
_entity.pdbx_description
1 polymer ?
#
loop_
_entity_poly.entity_id
_entity_poly.type
_entity_poly.pdbx_seq_one_letter_code
_entity_poly.pdbx_strand_id
1 'polypeptide(L)'
;MGNCHTVGPNEALVVSGGCCGSDEKTYVVGGWSWAWWLISDIQRITLEIMTLQPKCEDVETAEGVAITVTGVAQVKVMVDNELLGYACEQFLGKSVMDIKSVILPTLQGHLP
;
A
#
# COMPACT_ATOMS: atom_id res chain seq x y z
N MET A 1 -7.52 2.38 -29.79
CA MET A 1 -7.89 3.44 -28.83
C MET A 1 -7.23 3.10 -27.51
N GLY A 2 -6.24 3.87 -27.09
CA GLY A 2 -5.60 3.74 -25.77
C GLY A 2 -5.73 5.07 -25.03
N ASN A 3 -5.55 5.05 -23.70
CA ASN A 3 -5.68 6.23 -22.87
C ASN A 3 -4.36 6.54 -22.14
N CYS A 4 -4.11 7.83 -21.92
CA CYS A 4 -2.97 8.33 -21.16
C CYS A 4 -3.42 8.56 -19.72
N HIS A 5 -2.72 7.96 -18.76
CA HIS A 5 -2.99 8.11 -17.34
C HIS A 5 -1.81 8.80 -16.67
N THR A 6 -2.07 9.97 -16.09
CA THR A 6 -1.11 10.77 -15.34
C THR A 6 -1.27 10.54 -13.84
N VAL A 7 -0.15 10.46 -13.13
CA VAL A 7 -0.10 10.33 -11.68
C VAL A 7 0.71 11.45 -11.05
N GLY A 8 0.29 11.84 -9.84
CA GLY A 8 1.02 12.83 -9.04
C GLY A 8 2.30 12.25 -8.45
N PRO A 9 3.17 13.10 -7.87
CA PRO A 9 4.43 12.67 -7.25
C PRO A 9 4.24 11.80 -6.00
N ASN A 10 3.05 11.83 -5.38
CA ASN A 10 2.68 11.01 -4.21
C ASN A 10 1.79 9.82 -4.58
N GLU A 11 1.71 9.46 -5.86
CA GLU A 11 0.96 8.31 -6.34
C GLU A 11 1.83 7.47 -7.27
N ALA A 12 1.66 6.15 -7.19
CA ALA A 12 2.23 5.22 -8.15
C ALA A 12 1.12 4.64 -9.04
N LEU A 13 1.41 4.60 -10.34
CA LEU A 13 0.63 3.90 -11.33
C LEU A 13 1.25 2.53 -11.58
N VAL A 14 0.41 1.51 -11.56
CA VAL A 14 0.77 0.16 -11.98
C VAL A 14 0.03 -0.11 -13.27
N VAL A 15 0.78 -0.39 -14.34
CA VAL A 15 0.20 -0.83 -15.60
C VAL A 15 0.63 -2.26 -15.83
N SER A 16 -0.34 -3.16 -15.96
CA SER A 16 -0.13 -4.57 -16.24
C SER A 16 -0.84 -4.95 -17.54
N GLY A 17 -0.26 -5.89 -18.29
CA GLY A 17 -0.83 -6.40 -19.53
C GLY A 17 -0.34 -5.71 -20.81
N GLY A 18 -0.08 -6.52 -21.83
CA GLY A 18 0.41 -6.10 -23.14
C GLY A 18 0.35 -7.23 -24.16
N CYS A 19 0.33 -6.88 -25.46
CA CYS A 19 0.18 -7.84 -26.56
C CYS A 19 1.48 -8.62 -26.87
N CYS A 20 2.56 -8.37 -26.13
CA CYS A 20 3.89 -8.96 -26.36
C CYS A 20 4.41 -9.70 -25.12
N GLY A 21 3.69 -10.74 -24.68
CA GLY A 21 4.23 -11.91 -23.97
C GLY A 21 4.96 -11.75 -22.64
N SER A 22 5.27 -10.54 -22.20
CA SER A 22 5.92 -10.28 -20.92
C SER A 22 4.83 -9.90 -19.92
N ASP A 23 4.71 -10.67 -18.83
CA ASP A 23 3.92 -10.32 -17.64
C ASP A 23 4.58 -9.16 -16.87
N GLU A 24 5.08 -8.16 -17.61
CA GLU A 24 5.95 -7.11 -17.10
C GLU A 24 5.07 -5.99 -16.55
N LYS A 25 4.95 -5.97 -15.23
CA LYS A 25 4.27 -4.91 -14.48
C LYS A 25 5.16 -3.66 -14.53
N THR A 26 4.68 -2.59 -15.15
CA THR A 26 5.39 -1.31 -15.17
C THR A 26 4.91 -0.44 -14.02
N TYR A 27 5.83 -0.02 -13.16
CA TYR A 27 5.57 0.89 -12.04
C TYR A 27 6.04 2.30 -12.42
N VAL A 28 5.14 3.28 -12.38
CA VAL A 28 5.45 4.68 -12.69
C VAL A 28 5.06 5.56 -11.51
N VAL A 29 6.04 6.27 -10.93
CA VAL A 29 5.80 7.23 -9.85
C VAL A 29 6.00 8.64 -10.38
N GLY A 30 5.02 9.53 -10.19
CA GLY A 30 5.16 10.94 -10.59
C GLY A 30 5.38 11.17 -12.09
N GLY A 31 4.55 10.57 -12.94
CA GLY A 31 4.67 10.68 -14.39
C GLY A 31 3.38 10.32 -15.14
N TRP A 32 3.54 9.77 -16.34
CA TRP A 32 2.43 9.30 -17.15
C TRP A 32 2.73 7.92 -17.70
N SER A 33 1.69 7.10 -17.87
CA SER A 33 1.76 5.84 -18.58
C SER A 33 0.63 5.73 -19.58
N TRP A 34 0.85 4.93 -20.61
CA TRP A 34 -0.12 4.72 -21.67
C TRP A 34 -0.63 3.28 -21.64
N ALA A 35 -1.94 3.11 -21.74
CA ALA A 35 -2.59 1.82 -21.64
C ALA A 35 -3.56 1.58 -22.80
N TRP A 36 -3.61 0.34 -23.27
CA TRP A 36 -4.56 -0.10 -24.29
C TRP A 36 -5.85 -0.61 -23.64
N TRP A 37 -7.00 -0.13 -24.12
CA TRP A 37 -8.32 -0.42 -23.55
C TRP A 37 -8.69 -1.92 -23.41
N LEU A 38 -8.13 -2.79 -24.26
CA LEU A 38 -8.50 -4.20 -24.34
C LEU A 38 -7.48 -5.16 -23.71
N ILE A 39 -6.26 -4.68 -23.41
CA ILE A 39 -5.12 -5.56 -23.07
C ILE A 39 -4.38 -5.08 -21.81
N SER A 40 -4.56 -3.81 -21.41
CA SER A 40 -3.85 -3.23 -20.28
C SER A 40 -4.81 -2.92 -19.13
N ASP A 41 -4.46 -3.38 -17.94
CA ASP A 41 -5.08 -3.02 -16.66
C ASP A 41 -4.26 -1.91 -16.00
N ILE A 42 -4.96 -0.97 -15.36
CA ILE A 42 -4.35 0.22 -14.75
C ILE A 42 -4.84 0.32 -13.32
N GLN A 43 -3.91 0.30 -12.38
CA GLN A 43 -4.21 0.47 -10.96
C GLN A 43 -3.36 1.56 -10.34
N ARG A 44 -3.93 2.27 -9.37
CA ARG A 44 -3.26 3.38 -8.67
C ARG A 44 -3.08 2.98 -7.22
N ILE A 45 -1.92 3.27 -6.66
CA ILE A 45 -1.63 3.14 -5.24
C ILE A 45 -1.15 4.49 -4.70
N THR A 46 -1.68 4.89 -3.55
CA THR A 46 -1.26 6.12 -2.87
C THR A 46 0.05 5.88 -2.12
N LEU A 47 1.00 6.79 -2.28
CA LEU A 47 2.27 6.84 -1.55
C LEU A 47 2.22 7.85 -0.39
N GLU A 48 1.01 8.34 -0.08
CA GLU A 48 0.79 9.26 1.03
C GLU A 48 1.00 8.57 2.39
N ILE A 49 1.32 9.39 3.39
CA ILE A 49 1.51 8.91 4.76
C ILE A 49 0.16 8.49 5.32
N MET A 50 0.08 7.24 5.76
CA MET A 50 -1.08 6.70 6.45
C MET A 50 -0.83 6.72 7.95
N THR A 51 -1.66 7.46 8.69
CA THR A 51 -1.66 7.42 10.15
C THR A 51 -2.50 6.24 10.64
N LEU A 52 -1.87 5.43 11.49
CA LEU A 52 -2.41 4.26 12.17
C LEU A 52 -2.41 4.52 13.67
N GLN A 53 -3.48 4.11 14.34
CA GLN A 53 -3.62 4.23 15.80
C GLN A 53 -3.76 2.83 16.38
N PRO A 54 -2.66 2.11 16.63
CA PRO A 54 -2.72 0.84 17.34
C PRO A 54 -3.23 1.09 18.76
N LYS A 55 -4.26 0.34 19.14
CA LYS A 55 -4.79 0.29 20.50
C LYS A 55 -4.66 -1.13 21.01
N CYS A 56 -3.96 -1.34 22.11
CA CYS A 56 -3.91 -2.62 22.78
C CYS A 56 -4.72 -2.48 24.08
N GLU A 57 -5.86 -3.16 24.12
CA GLU A 57 -6.71 -3.28 25.31
C GLU A 57 -6.37 -4.59 26.02
N ASP A 58 -6.49 -4.61 27.35
CA ASP A 58 -6.29 -5.81 28.18
C ASP A 58 -4.91 -6.48 28.06
N VAL A 59 -3.85 -5.69 27.96
CA VAL A 59 -2.48 -6.23 28.09
C VAL A 59 -2.18 -6.42 29.57
N GLU A 60 -2.06 -7.69 29.97
CA GLU A 60 -1.62 -8.09 31.30
C GLU A 60 -0.13 -7.75 31.45
N THR A 61 0.18 -6.77 32.29
CA THR A 61 1.57 -6.49 32.66
C THR A 61 2.14 -7.64 33.49
N ALA A 62 3.48 -7.72 33.59
CA ALA A 62 4.15 -8.71 34.43
C ALA A 62 3.72 -8.65 35.91
N GLU A 63 3.13 -7.54 36.36
CA GLU A 63 2.59 -7.36 37.71
C GLU A 63 1.08 -7.67 37.83
N GLY A 64 0.43 -8.13 36.75
CA GLY A 64 -1.00 -8.52 36.75
C GLY A 64 -1.98 -7.34 36.75
N VAL A 65 -1.54 -6.18 36.25
CA VAL A 65 -2.39 -4.99 36.09
C VAL A 65 -2.76 -4.83 34.61
N ALA A 66 -4.05 -4.70 34.33
CA ALA A 66 -4.56 -4.40 32.99
C ALA A 66 -4.20 -2.96 32.61
N ILE A 67 -3.41 -2.81 31.54
CA ILE A 67 -3.05 -1.51 30.97
C ILE A 67 -3.60 -1.40 29.55
N THR A 68 -4.15 -0.23 29.24
CA THR A 68 -4.50 0.14 27.87
C THR A 68 -3.38 0.98 27.27
N VAL A 69 -2.75 0.48 26.21
CA VAL A 69 -1.69 1.21 25.49
C VAL A 69 -2.27 1.77 24.19
N THR A 70 -2.11 3.07 24.00
CA THR A 70 -2.45 3.74 22.74
C THR A 70 -1.17 4.28 22.11
N GLY A 71 -0.99 3.98 20.82
CA GLY A 71 0.13 4.47 20.04
C GLY A 71 -0.34 5.24 18.81
N VAL A 72 0.55 6.04 18.24
CA VAL A 72 0.38 6.63 16.92
C VAL A 72 1.56 6.19 16.07
N ALA A 73 1.26 5.49 14.98
CA ALA A 73 2.25 5.06 14.01
C ALA A 73 1.96 5.72 12.66
N GLN A 74 3.00 6.22 12.00
CA GLN A 74 2.91 6.74 10.64
C GLN A 74 3.60 5.76 9.72
N VAL A 75 2.86 5.27 8.72
CA VAL A 75 3.37 4.30 7.75
C VAL A 75 3.32 4.92 6.36
N LYS A 76 4.38 4.71 5.60
CA LYS A 76 4.51 5.19 4.23
C LYS A 76 5.09 4.08 3.36
N VAL A 77 4.56 3.94 2.14
CA VAL A 77 5.12 3.04 1.14
C VAL A 77 6.38 3.69 0.55
N MET A 78 7.48 2.94 0.55
CA MET A 78 8.74 3.39 -0.03
C MET A 78 8.69 3.29 -1.55
N VAL A 79 9.33 4.25 -2.23
CA VAL A 79 9.31 4.39 -3.70
C VAL A 79 10.38 3.54 -4.39
N ASP A 80 11.03 2.64 -3.65
CA ASP A 80 12.01 1.73 -4.20
C ASP A 80 11.32 0.69 -5.12
N ASN A 81 11.94 0.32 -6.23
CA ASN A 81 11.30 -0.50 -7.27
C ASN A 81 10.89 -1.89 -6.74
N GLU A 82 11.76 -2.51 -5.93
CA GLU A 82 11.46 -3.82 -5.31
C GLU A 82 10.36 -3.71 -4.24
N LEU A 83 10.46 -2.71 -3.35
CA LEU A 83 9.49 -2.49 -2.27
C LEU A 83 8.12 -2.09 -2.81
N LEU A 84 8.10 -1.28 -3.87
CA LEU A 84 6.89 -0.89 -4.57
C LEU A 84 6.25 -2.10 -5.23
N GLY A 85 7.04 -3.01 -5.81
CA GLY A 85 6.55 -4.28 -6.34
C GLY A 85 5.81 -5.09 -5.27
N TYR A 86 6.42 -5.32 -4.11
CA TYR A 86 5.78 -6.03 -2.99
C TYR A 86 4.52 -5.32 -2.48
N ALA A 87 4.59 -3.99 -2.31
CA ALA A 87 3.45 -3.20 -1.88
C ALA A 87 2.30 -3.27 -2.90
N CYS A 88 2.61 -3.23 -4.19
CA CYS A 88 1.64 -3.39 -5.25
C CYS A 88 1.02 -4.78 -5.21
N GLU A 89 1.78 -5.85 -5.04
CA GLU A 89 1.21 -7.21 -4.96
C GLU A 89 0.30 -7.42 -3.75
N GLN A 90 0.62 -6.82 -2.61
CA GLN A 90 -0.16 -6.99 -1.39
C GLN A 90 -1.36 -6.04 -1.29
N PHE A 91 -1.24 -4.83 -1.87
CA PHE A 91 -2.21 -3.75 -1.69
C PHE A 91 -2.92 -3.31 -2.99
N LEU A 92 -2.60 -3.89 -4.15
CA LEU A 92 -3.35 -3.63 -5.39
C LEU A 92 -4.85 -3.85 -5.17
N GLY A 93 -5.67 -2.91 -5.63
CA GLY A 93 -7.13 -3.02 -5.54
C GLY A 93 -7.73 -2.97 -4.14
N LYS A 94 -6.93 -2.87 -3.07
CA LYS A 94 -7.40 -2.71 -1.70
C LYS A 94 -7.66 -1.23 -1.39
N SER A 95 -8.69 -0.95 -0.59
CA SER A 95 -8.91 0.41 -0.11
C SER A 95 -7.87 0.79 0.94
N VAL A 96 -7.67 2.10 1.15
CA VAL A 96 -6.78 2.58 2.23
C VAL A 96 -7.20 2.01 3.60
N MET A 97 -8.49 1.81 3.84
CA MET A 97 -8.96 1.20 5.10
C MET A 97 -8.56 -0.28 5.23
N ASP A 98 -8.60 -1.04 4.13
CA ASP A 98 -8.19 -2.44 4.12
C ASP A 98 -6.68 -2.59 4.29
N ILE A 99 -5.90 -1.68 3.72
CA ILE A 99 -4.45 -1.64 3.94
C ILE A 99 -4.15 -1.39 5.42
N LYS A 100 -4.86 -0.43 6.04
CA LYS A 100 -4.72 -0.14 7.47
C LYS A 100 -5.10 -1.34 8.33
N SER A 101 -6.18 -2.05 8.01
CA SER A 101 -6.62 -3.22 8.79
C SER A 101 -5.65 -4.40 8.72
N VAL A 102 -4.86 -4.51 7.64
CA VAL A 102 -3.79 -5.51 7.53
C VAL A 102 -2.57 -5.12 8.37
N ILE A 103 -2.21 -3.84 8.42
CA ILE A 103 -1.00 -3.36 9.12
C ILE A 103 -1.22 -3.20 10.63
N LEU A 104 -2.42 -2.79 11.06
CA LEU A 104 -2.74 -2.53 12.48
C LEU A 104 -2.43 -3.71 13.41
N PRO A 105 -2.86 -4.96 13.11
CA PRO A 105 -2.57 -6.11 13.96
C PRO A 105 -1.08 -6.43 14.04
N THR A 106 -0.34 -6.26 12.94
CA THR A 106 1.11 -6.48 12.91
C THR A 106 1.84 -5.49 13.80
N LEU A 107 1.40 -4.22 13.81
CA LEU A 107 1.96 -3.21 14.72
C LEU A 107 1.57 -3.45 16.18
N GLN A 108 0.33 -3.85 16.45
CA GLN A 108 -0.12 -4.21 17.80
C GLN A 108 0.69 -5.39 18.37
N GLY A 109 1.00 -6.40 17.55
CA GLY A 109 1.82 -7.53 17.98
C GLY A 109 3.30 -7.20 18.27
N HIS A 110 3.79 -6.03 17.80
CA HIS A 110 5.17 -5.57 18.05
C HIS A 110 5.26 -4.49 19.13
N LEU A 111 4.14 -4.00 19.67
CA LEU A 111 4.11 -3.22 20.90
C LEU A 111 3.85 -4.17 22.08
N PRO A 112 4.89 -4.68 22.76
CA PRO A 112 4.74 -5.34 24.05
C PRO A 112 4.29 -4.35 25.15
#